data_AF-A0A838Q886-F1
#
_entry.id   AF-A0A838Q886-F1
#
_cell.length_a   1.000
_cell.length_b   1.000
_cell.length_c   1.000
_cell.angle_alpha   90.00
_cell.angle_beta   90.00
_cell.angle_gamma   90.00
#
_symmetry.space_group_name_H-M   'P 1'
#
loop_
_entity.id
_entity.type
_entity.pdbx_description
1 polymer ?
#
loop_
_entity_poly.entity_id
_entity_poly.type
_entity_poly.pdbx_seq_one_letter_code
_entity_poly.pdbx_strand_id
1 'polypeptide(L)' 'MLVGQAPGKVEANGGVPFSGRAGKTLFRWLARAGMDEITAREKIYIAAVTRCFPGPHPGGRGDRVPTLEEQGRCA' A
#
# COMPACT_ATOMS: atom_id res chain seq x y z
N MET A 1 -12.88 0.16 -4.69
CA MET A 1 -11.56 -0.48 -4.80
C MET A 1 -10.49 0.58 -4.59
N LEU A 2 -9.41 0.24 -3.88
CA LEU A 2 -8.25 1.11 -3.65
C LEU A 2 -6.99 0.36 -4.10
N VAL A 3 -6.16 1.03 -4.92
CA VAL A 3 -4.94 0.43 -5.48
C VAL A 3 -3.73 1.29 -5.10
N GLY A 4 -2.80 0.71 -4.33
CA GLY A 4 -1.50 1.31 -4.03
C GLY A 4 -0.43 0.97 -5.08
N GLN A 5 0.77 1.52 -4.94
CA GLN A 5 1.88 1.20 -5.87
C GLN A 5 2.40 -0.24 -5.70
N ALA A 6 2.73 -0.62 -4.47
CA ALA A 6 3.47 -1.82 -4.10
C ALA A 6 3.39 -2.00 -2.57
N PRO A 7 3.56 -3.22 -2.04
CA PRO A 7 3.71 -3.45 -0.62
C PRO A 7 4.92 -2.70 -0.06
N GLY A 8 4.77 -2.08 1.10
CA GLY A 8 5.92 -1.56 1.87
C GLY A 8 6.67 -2.67 2.61
N LYS A 9 7.86 -2.35 3.17
CA LYS A 9 8.68 -3.32 3.93
C LYS A 9 7.91 -4.03 5.07
N VAL A 10 7.03 -3.31 5.76
CA VAL A 10 6.20 -3.86 6.85
C VAL A 10 5.11 -4.77 6.30
N GLU A 11 4.47 -4.36 5.21
CA GLU A 11 3.36 -5.07 4.57
C GLU A 11 3.81 -6.39 3.96
N ALA A 12 5.03 -6.42 3.41
CA ALA A 12 5.65 -7.63 2.86
C ALA A 12 5.78 -8.76 3.89
N ASN A 13 5.98 -8.42 5.17
CA ASN A 13 6.10 -9.41 6.25
C ASN A 13 4.76 -9.75 6.89
N GLY A 14 3.86 -8.78 6.99
CA GLY A 14 2.59 -8.93 7.72
C GLY A 14 1.39 -9.31 6.84
N GLY A 15 1.49 -9.20 5.52
CA GLY A 15 0.41 -9.50 4.57
C GLY A 15 -0.80 -8.57 4.63
N VAL A 16 -0.84 -7.62 5.57
CA VAL A 16 -1.91 -6.63 5.71
C VAL A 16 -1.55 -5.36 4.93
N PRO A 17 -2.27 -5.05 3.84
CA PRO A 17 -2.04 -3.83 3.07
C PRO A 17 -2.27 -2.58 3.92
N PHE A 18 -1.47 -1.53 3.68
CA PHE A 18 -1.55 -0.26 4.39
C PHE A 18 -1.47 -0.44 5.93
N SER A 19 -0.60 -1.33 6.41
CA SER A 19 -0.32 -1.50 7.86
C SER A 19 0.77 -0.55 8.36
N GLY A 20 1.52 0.09 7.45
CA GLY A 20 2.59 1.02 7.78
C GLY A 20 2.15 2.48 8.03
N ARG A 21 3.13 3.39 8.03
CA ARG A 21 2.91 4.83 8.23
C ARG A 21 1.97 5.46 7.20
N ALA A 22 2.06 5.04 5.93
CA ALA A 22 1.16 5.52 4.88
C ALA A 22 -0.31 5.14 5.18
N GLY A 23 -0.54 3.91 5.64
CA GLY A 23 -1.87 3.44 6.02
C GLY A 23 -2.52 4.24 7.15
N LYS A 24 -1.76 4.59 8.19
CA LYS A 24 -2.24 5.48 9.26
C LYS A 24 -2.76 6.83 8.74
N THR A 25 -2.14 7.34 7.68
CA THR A 25 -2.56 8.60 7.05
C THR A 25 -3.80 8.38 6.19
N LEU A 26 -3.81 7.33 5.37
CA LEU A 26 -4.94 6.95 4.52
C LEU A 26 -6.22 6.73 5.35
N PHE A 27 -6.17 5.90 6.39
CA PHE A 27 -7.36 5.61 7.21
C PHE A 27 -7.82 6.83 8.02
N ARG A 28 -6.92 7.75 8.37
CA ARG A 28 -7.31 9.06 8.94
C ARG A 28 -8.11 9.90 7.93
N TRP A 29 -7.72 9.90 6.65
CA TRP A 29 -8.49 10.60 5.62
C TRP A 29 -9.84 9.94 5.37
N LEU A 30 -9.89 8.62 5.30
CA LEU A 30 -11.14 7.87 5.16
C LEU A 30 -12.08 8.12 6.35
N ALA A 31 -11.55 8.14 7.57
CA ALA A 31 -12.33 8.44 8.76
C ALA A 31 -12.95 9.86 8.70
N ARG A 32 -12.17 10.84 8.22
CA ARG A 32 -12.69 12.21 7.98
C ARG A 32 -13.75 12.28 6.88
N ALA A 33 -13.73 11.32 5.95
CA ALA A 33 -14.75 11.14 4.93
C ALA A 33 -15.94 10.29 5.39
N GLY A 34 -16.01 9.91 6.68
CA GLY A 34 -17.11 9.16 7.26
C GLY A 34 -16.97 7.63 7.19
N MET A 35 -15.77 7.11 6.93
CA MET A 35 -15.50 5.68 6.87
C MET A 35 -14.33 5.31 7.79
N ASP A 36 -14.63 4.69 8.93
CA ASP A 36 -13.61 4.20 9.85
C ASP A 36 -12.81 3.03 9.24
N GLU A 37 -11.70 2.67 9.89
CA GLU A 37 -10.77 1.65 9.36
C GLU A 37 -11.40 0.25 9.27
N ILE A 38 -12.26 -0.14 10.21
CA ILE A 38 -12.90 -1.46 10.20
C ILE A 38 -13.83 -1.52 9.00
N THR A 39 -14.72 -0.54 8.87
CA THR A 39 -15.64 -0.44 7.73
C THR A 39 -14.89 -0.36 6.40
N ALA A 40 -13.81 0.43 6.33
CA ALA A 40 -13.00 0.54 5.12
C ALA A 40 -12.36 -0.79 4.71
N ARG A 41 -11.78 -1.53 5.66
CA ARG A 41 -11.16 -2.84 5.37
C ARG A 41 -12.18 -3.90 4.95
N GLU A 42 -13.42 -3.81 5.44
CA GLU A 42 -14.50 -4.71 5.05
C GLU A 42 -15.12 -4.37 3.68
N LYS A 43 -15.28 -3.07 3.39
CA LYS A 43 -16.03 -2.60 2.20
C LYS A 43 -15.15 -2.26 1.00
N ILE A 44 -13.87 -1.98 1.22
CA ILE A 44 -12.95 -1.61 0.15
C ILE A 44 -12.03 -2.80 -0.15
N TYR A 45 -12.08 -3.30 -1.38
CA TYR A 45 -11.02 -4.16 -1.88
C TYR A 45 -9.73 -3.34 -2.03
N ILE A 46 -8.71 -3.68 -1.25
CA ILE A 46 -7.41 -3.01 -1.21
C ILE A 46 -6.37 -3.90 -1.89
N ALA A 47 -5.73 -3.37 -2.93
CA ALA A 47 -4.70 -4.05 -3.70
C ALA A 47 -3.52 -3.11 -4.00
N ALA A 48 -2.53 -3.62 -4.73
CA ALA A 48 -1.39 -2.86 -5.21
C ALA A 48 -1.03 -3.25 -6.66
N VAL A 49 -0.43 -2.32 -7.40
CA VAL A 49 0.00 -2.54 -8.80
C VAL A 49 1.01 -3.68 -8.87
N THR A 50 2.06 -3.65 -8.04
CA THR A 50 2.94 -4.81 -7.86
C THR A 50 2.59 -5.59 -6.61
N ARG A 51 2.92 -6.89 -6.59
CA ARG A 51 2.66 -7.80 -5.45
C ARG A 51 3.82 -7.95 -4.47
N CYS A 52 5.00 -7.43 -4.82
CA CYS A 52 6.22 -7.60 -4.05
C CYS A 52 6.79 -6.25 -3.62
N PHE A 53 7.44 -6.24 -2.45
CA PHE A 53 8.19 -5.07 -1.98
C PHE A 53 9.33 -4.76 -2.98
N PRO A 54 9.36 -3.56 -3.58
CA PRO A 54 10.37 -3.23 -4.58
C PRO A 54 11.75 -3.05 -3.92
N GLY A 55 11.81 -2.70 -2.64
CA GLY A 55 13.07 -2.42 -1.96
C GLY A 55 13.18 -0.96 -1.52
N PRO A 56 14.19 -0.65 -0.69
CA PRO A 56 14.42 0.71 -0.22
C PRO A 56 14.84 1.64 -1.37
N HIS A 57 14.43 2.89 -1.29
CA HIS A 57 14.92 3.94 -2.15
C HIS A 57 16.42 4.20 -1.88
N PRO A 58 17.29 4.30 -2.91
CA PRO A 58 18.74 4.48 -2.72
C PRO A 58 19.12 5.68 -1.84
N GLY A 59 18.36 6.77 -1.95
CA GLY A 59 18.52 7.98 -1.13
C GLY A 59 17.87 7.94 0.27
N GLY A 60 17.41 6.78 0.75
CA GLY A 60 16.87 6.63 2.12
C GLY A 60 15.49 7.26 2.38
N ARG A 61 14.76 7.67 1.34
CA ARG A 61 13.47 8.38 1.44
C ARG A 61 12.25 7.45 1.55
N GLY A 62 12.44 6.25 2.08
CA GLY A 62 11.42 5.20 2.12
C GLY A 62 11.64 4.17 1.02
N ASP A 63 10.55 3.69 0.43
CA ASP A 63 10.55 2.61 -0.54
C ASP A 63 10.71 3.16 -1.96
N ARG A 64 11.38 2.42 -2.86
CA ARG A 64 11.49 2.83 -4.26
C ARG A 64 10.18 2.62 -5.00
N VAL A 65 10.02 3.30 -6.13
CA VAL A 65 8.90 3.07 -7.05
C VAL A 65 9.18 1.81 -7.88
N PRO A 66 8.19 0.92 -8.09
CA PRO A 66 8.36 -0.23 -8.99
C PRO A 66 8.54 0.22 -10.45
N THR A 67 9.45 -0.43 -11.17
CA THR A 67 9.72 -0.11 -12.59
C THR A 67 8.56 -0.53 -13.48
N LEU A 68 8.50 -0.02 -14.70
CA LEU A 68 7.49 -0.43 -15.68
C LEU A 68 7.58 -1.94 -15.99
N GLU A 69 8.79 -2.50 -16.00
CA GLU A 69 8.99 -3.94 -16.19
C GLU A 69 8.38 -4.74 -15.02
N GLU A 70 8.59 -4.31 -13.79
CA GLU A 70 8.02 -4.97 -12.60
C GLU A 70 6.51 -4.90 -12.57
N GLN A 71 5.93 -3.76 -12.98
CA GLN A 71 4.49 -3.60 -13.12
C GLN A 71 3.94 -4.53 -14.20
N GLY A 72 4.60 -4.62 -15.36
CA GLY A 72 4.21 -5.51 -16.46
C GLY A 72 4.23 -6.99 -16.10
N ARG A 73 5.09 -7.41 -15.15
CA ARG A 73 5.14 -8.79 -14.64
C ARG A 73 3.99 -9.13 -13.68
N CYS A 74 3.25 -8.14 -13.20
CA CYS A 74 2.12 -8.29 -12.26
C CYS A 74 0.75 -8.03 -12.91
N ALA A 75 0.71 -7.85 -14.25
CA ALA A 75 -0.50 -7.58 -15.03
C ALA A 75 -1.40 -8.81 -15.18
#